data_AF-A0A7Y5QB99-F1
#
_entry.id   AF-A0A7Y5QB99-F1
#
_cell.length_a   1.000
_cell.length_b   1.000
_cell.length_c   1.000
_cell.angle_alpha   90.00
_cell.angle_beta   90.00
_cell.angle_gamma   90.00
#
_symmetry.space_group_name_H-M   'P 1'
#
loop_
_entity.id
_entity.type
_entity.pdbx_description
1 polymer ?
#
loop_
_entity_poly.entity_id
_entity_poly.type
_entity_poly.pdbx_seq_one_letter_code
_entity_poly.pdbx_strand_id
1 'polypeptide(L)' 'MTDIIRLAWARFGIITGAIGDVQGRAVITLFYWTVFVPFALLSRLTSDPLRLRGEHTKPHWIERPPVGVSLEEAREQG' A
#
# COMPACT_ATOMS: atom_id res chain seq x y z
N MET A 1 -12.12 46.57 -9.22
CA MET A 1 -11.37 45.57 -10.02
C MET A 1 -10.89 44.41 -9.17
N THR A 2 -10.26 44.66 -8.02
CA THR A 2 -9.78 43.64 -7.07
C THR A 2 -10.87 42.67 -6.60
N ASP A 3 -12.09 43.15 -6.33
CA ASP A 3 -13.16 42.28 -5.83
C ASP A 3 -13.70 41.31 -6.89
N ILE A 4 -13.73 41.74 -8.16
CA ILE A 4 -14.12 40.88 -9.29
C ILE A 4 -13.08 39.76 -9.47
N ILE A 5 -11.79 40.11 -9.37
CA ILE A 5 -10.69 39.13 -9.46
C ILE A 5 -10.76 38.15 -8.28
N ARG A 6 -11.01 38.63 -7.06
CA ARG A 6 -11.17 37.78 -5.87
C ARG A 6 -12.35 36.82 -6.02
N LEU A 7 -13.49 37.31 -6.49
CA LEU A 7 -14.68 36.49 -6.73
C LEU A 7 -14.43 35.44 -7.82
N ALA A 8 -13.78 35.83 -8.91
CA ALA A 8 -13.41 34.91 -9.99
C ALA A 8 -12.45 33.82 -9.49
N TRP A 9 -11.46 34.19 -8.68
CA TRP A 9 -10.51 33.23 -8.08
C TRP A 9 -11.19 32.25 -7.12
N ALA A 10 -12.10 32.76 -6.27
CA ALA A 10 -12.87 31.91 -5.36
C ALA A 10 -13.72 30.88 -6.13
N ARG A 11 -14.40 31.31 -7.19
CA ARG A 11 -15.20 30.42 -8.04
C ARG A 11 -14.35 29.43 -8.82
N PHE A 12 -13.20 29.88 -9.32
CA PHE A 12 -12.25 29.01 -9.99
C PHE A 12 -11.76 27.90 -9.06
N GLY A 13 -11.44 28.22 -7.79
CA GLY A 13 -11.05 27.24 -6.78
C GLY A 13 -12.09 26.15 -6.52
N ILE A 14 -13.38 26.51 -6.53
CA ILE A 14 -14.48 25.53 -6.38
C ILE A 14 -14.52 24.58 -7.58
N ILE A 15 -14.39 25.11 -8.79
CA ILE A 15 -14.40 24.34 -10.04
C ILE A 15 -13.19 23.40 -10.10
N THR A 16 -11.99 23.91 -9.82
CA THR A 16 -10.78 23.10 -9.83
C THR A 16 -10.76 22.06 -8.71
N GLY A 17 -11.35 22.37 -7.55
CA GLY A 17 -11.53 21.39 -6.48
C GLY A 17 -12.41 20.22 -6.90
N ALA A 18 -13.57 20.49 -7.52
CA ALA A 18 -14.48 19.45 -8.00
C ALA A 18 -13.84 18.60 -9.11
N ILE A 19 -13.18 19.23 -10.07
CA ILE A 19 -12.47 18.53 -11.16
C ILE A 19 -11.30 17.72 -10.58
N GLY A 20 -10.57 18.27 -9.62
CA GLY A 20 -9.45 17.63 -8.95
C GLY A 20 -9.85 16.35 -8.21
N ASP A 21 -11.00 16.34 -7.52
CA ASP A 21 -11.50 15.12 -6.87
C ASP A 21 -11.80 14.01 -7.90
N VAL A 22 -12.48 14.37 -9.01
CA VAL A 22 -12.78 13.40 -10.08
C VAL A 22 -11.50 12.88 -10.73
N GLN A 23 -10.54 13.75 -11.05
CA GLN A 23 -9.26 13.36 -11.62
C GLN A 23 -8.45 12.51 -10.65
N GLY A 24 -8.38 12.90 -9.37
CA GLY A 24 -7.68 12.14 -8.34
C GLY A 24 -8.24 10.73 -8.18
N ARG A 25 -9.58 10.59 -8.13
CA ARG A 25 -10.25 9.29 -8.10
C ARG A 25 -9.99 8.48 -9.36
N ALA A 26 -10.00 9.10 -10.54
CA ALA A 26 -9.70 8.40 -11.79
C ALA A 26 -8.26 7.88 -11.80
N VAL A 27 -7.28 8.72 -11.42
CA VAL A 27 -5.86 8.35 -11.37
C VAL A 27 -5.61 7.24 -10.37
N ILE A 28 -6.14 7.34 -9.15
CA ILE A 28 -5.93 6.30 -8.13
C ILE A 28 -6.62 4.99 -8.52
N THR A 29 -7.82 5.06 -9.10
CA THR A 29 -8.53 3.86 -9.59
C THR A 29 -7.71 3.17 -10.69
N LEU A 30 -7.19 3.95 -11.65
CA LEU A 30 -6.36 3.41 -12.73
C LEU A 30 -5.07 2.79 -12.20
N PHE A 31 -4.39 3.46 -11.26
CA PHE A 31 -3.17 2.92 -10.63
C PHE A 31 -3.46 1.60 -9.92
N TYR A 32 -4.52 1.55 -9.11
CA TYR A 32 -4.85 0.33 -8.37
C TYR A 32 -5.15 -0.83 -9.31
N TRP A 33 -5.89 -0.58 -10.39
CA TRP A 33 -6.25 -1.63 -11.35
C TRP A 33 -5.11 -2.07 -12.27
N THR A 34 -4.28 -1.14 -12.75
CA THR A 34 -3.27 -1.44 -13.77
C THR A 34 -1.90 -1.77 -13.21
N VAL A 35 -1.58 -1.29 -12.01
CA VAL A 35 -0.28 -1.51 -11.37
C VAL A 35 -0.43 -2.37 -10.12
N PHE A 36 -1.24 -1.92 -9.15
CA PHE A 36 -1.27 -2.56 -7.84
C PHE A 36 -1.86 -3.98 -7.86
N VAL A 37 -3.05 -4.15 -8.44
CA VAL A 37 -3.73 -5.45 -8.55
C VAL A 37 -2.88 -6.50 -9.27
N PRO A 38 -2.34 -6.27 -10.48
CA PRO A 38 -1.52 -7.28 -11.14
C PRO A 38 -0.24 -7.59 -10.36
N PHE A 39 0.41 -6.59 -9.75
CA PHE A 39 1.56 -6.84 -8.88
C PHE A 39 1.19 -7.69 -7.67
N ALA A 40 0.09 -7.37 -6.98
CA ALA A 40 -0.39 -8.10 -5.81
C ALA A 40 -0.80 -9.53 -6.16
N LEU A 41 -1.48 -9.72 -7.30
CA LEU A 41 -1.83 -11.04 -7.81
C LEU A 41 -0.57 -11.84 -8.16
N LEU A 42 0.40 -11.24 -8.84
CA LEU A 42 1.65 -11.91 -9.17
C LEU A 42 2.39 -12.34 -7.91
N SER A 43 2.59 -11.42 -6.95
CA SER A 43 3.22 -11.72 -5.66
C SER A 43 2.47 -12.82 -4.91
N ARG A 44 1.15 -12.74 -4.83
CA ARG A 44 0.31 -13.77 -4.19
C ARG A 44 0.40 -15.11 -4.91
N LEU A 45 0.52 -15.16 -6.23
CA LEU A 45 0.59 -16.42 -6.96
C LEU A 45 1.99 -17.04 -6.88
N THR A 46 3.06 -16.24 -6.96
CA THR A 46 4.44 -16.72 -7.03
C THR A 46 5.13 -16.89 -5.68
N SER A 47 4.69 -16.18 -4.64
CA SER A 47 5.36 -16.15 -3.33
C SER A 47 4.42 -16.57 -2.21
N ASP A 48 4.89 -17.38 -1.26
CA ASP A 48 4.13 -17.73 -0.05
C ASP A 48 4.83 -17.25 1.24
N PRO A 49 4.96 -15.92 1.43
CA PRO A 49 5.71 -15.37 2.58
C PRO A 49 5.07 -15.73 3.92
N LEU A 50 3.77 -16.00 3.94
CA LEU A 50 3.03 -16.38 5.14
C LEU A 50 2.90 -17.90 5.31
N ARG A 51 3.52 -18.70 4.42
CA ARG A 51 3.46 -20.18 4.43
C ARG A 51 2.03 -20.72 4.55
N LEU A 52 1.08 -20.05 3.90
CA LEU A 52 -0.35 -20.39 3.98
C LEU A 52 -0.76 -21.49 3.00
N ARG A 53 0.13 -21.91 2.09
CA ARG A 53 -0.17 -22.91 1.06
C ARG A 53 0.56 -24.24 1.34
N GLY A 54 -0.05 -25.34 0.90
CA GLY A 54 0.56 -26.68 0.93
C GLY A 54 0.56 -27.34 2.32
N GLU A 55 1.58 -28.14 2.62
CA GLU A 55 1.68 -28.91 3.88
C GLU A 55 1.65 -28.03 5.15
N HIS A 56 1.98 -26.74 5.03
CA HIS A 56 1.96 -25.75 6.10
C HIS A 56 0.58 -25.14 6.39
N THR A 57 -0.48 -25.55 5.67
CA THR A 57 -1.85 -25.05 5.89
C THR A 57 -2.39 -25.41 7.28
N LYS A 58 -1.84 -26.45 7.92
CA LYS A 58 -2.18 -26.80 9.31
C LYS A 58 -1.31 -25.99 10.28
N PRO A 59 -1.90 -25.40 11.34
CA PRO A 59 -1.12 -24.84 12.42
C PRO A 59 -0.14 -25.87 12.95
N HIS A 60 1.15 -25.55 12.91
CA HIS A 60 2.23 -26.38 13.43
C HIS A 60 3.29 -25.48 14.06
N TRP A 61 4.05 -26.04 15.01
CA TRP A 61 5.20 -25.35 15.56
C TRP A 61 6.31 -25.29 14.51
N ILE A 62 6.81 -24.08 14.25
CA ILE A 62 7.95 -23.87 13.36
C ILE A 62 9.21 -23.95 14.22
N GLU A 63 10.11 -24.85 13.86
CA GLU A 63 11.42 -24.95 14.49
C GLU A 63 12.22 -23.67 14.16
N ARG A 64 12.60 -22.92 15.20
CA ARG A 64 13.48 -21.77 15.06
C ARG A 64 14.88 -22.16 15.55
N PRO A 65 15.93 -21.91 14.77
CA PRO A 65 17.28 -22.18 15.22
C PRO A 65 17.58 -21.35 16.48
N PRO A 66 18.37 -21.88 17.41
CA PRO A 66 18.77 -21.13 18.58
C PRO A 66 19.54 -19.89 18.14
N VAL A 67 19.13 -18.74 18.66
CA VAL A 67 19.93 -17.53 18.54
C VAL A 67 21.18 -17.72 19.40
N GLY A 68 22.33 -17.31 18.87
CA GLY A 68 23.61 -17.56 19.51
C GLY A 68 23.74 -16.95 20.92
N VAL A 69 24.82 -17.32 21.59
CA VAL A 69 25.04 -17.00 23.03
C VAL A 69 25.61 -15.60 23.27
N SER A 70 25.99 -14.86 22.21
CA SER A 70 26.52 -13.52 22.39
C SER A 70 25.42 -12.50 22.68
N LEU A 71 25.80 -11.43 23.38
CA LEU A 71 24.92 -10.27 23.61
C LEU A 71 24.41 -9.65 22.30
N GLU A 72 25.23 -9.68 21.25
CA GLU A 72 24.87 -9.10 19.96
C GLU A 72 23.81 -9.96 19.24
N GLU A 73 23.99 -11.29 19.25
CA GLU A 73 23.01 -12.23 18.69
C GLU A 73 21.70 -12.18 19.48
N ALA A 74 21.75 -12.07 20.82
CA ALA A 74 20.54 -11.96 21.65
C ALA A 74 19.64 -10.77 21.29
N ARG A 75 20.17 -9.72 20.65
CA ARG A 75 19.38 -8.57 20.17
C ARG A 75 18.50 -8.90 18.98
N GLU A 76 18.78 -9.98 18.26
CA GLU A 76 18.02 -10.43 17.08
C GLU A 76 16.80 -11.31 17.45
N GLN A 77 16.52 -11.52 18.74
CA GLN A 77 15.41 -12.36 19.23
C GLN A 77 14.02 -11.71 19.15
N GLY A 78 13.91 -10.46 18.67
CA GLY A 78 12.67 -9.67 18.58
C GLY A 78 11.77 -10.03 17.39
#